data_AF-A0A973E8Q9-F1
#
_entry.id   AF-A0A973E8Q9-F1
#
_cell.length_a   1.000
_cell.length_b   1.000
_cell.length_c   1.000
_cell.angle_alpha   90.00
_cell.angle_beta   90.00
_cell.angle_gamma   90.00
#
_symmetry.space_group_name_H-M   'P 1'
#
loop_
_entity.id
_entity.type
_entity.pdbx_description
1 polymer ?
#
loop_
_entity_poly.entity_id
_entity_poly.type
_entity_poly.pdbx_seq_one_letter_code
_entity_poly.pdbx_strand_id
1 'polypeptide(L)'
;LVAILDADKEGFLRAERSLIQTIGRAARNAHGKAILYGDRITDSMRRAMDETERRRNKQIAHNERHGITPMTVTKSVADIMEGAQAPGSRKSGRKRTEQLVAEAPGDYTREALSQMNAPQLTKEIGKLEDRMHEAAQNLEFEQAAKLRDQLQTLKVRLLELG
;
A
#
# COMPACT_ATOMS: atom_id res chain seq x y z
N LEU A 1 2.96 -12.41 1.26
CA LEU A 1 3.34 -12.82 2.64
C LEU A 1 2.53 -11.99 3.62
N VAL A 2 2.04 -12.58 4.71
CA VAL A 2 1.42 -11.87 5.83
C VAL A 2 2.20 -12.25 7.10
N ALA A 3 2.70 -11.26 7.83
CA ALA A 3 3.36 -11.46 9.10
C ALA A 3 2.48 -10.89 10.22
N ILE A 4 2.19 -11.70 11.23
CA ILE A 4 1.43 -11.30 12.43
C ILE A 4 2.42 -11.31 13.58
N LEU A 5 2.81 -10.12 14.03
CA LEU A 5 3.65 -9.93 15.21
C LEU A 5 2.80 -10.06 16.48
N ASP A 6 3.41 -10.54 17.57
CA ASP A 6 2.74 -10.74 18.85
C ASP A 6 1.42 -11.52 18.71
N ALA A 7 1.47 -12.63 17.98
CA ALA A 7 0.32 -13.46 17.68
C ALA A 7 -0.27 -14.14 18.94
N ASP A 8 0.55 -14.28 19.98
CA ASP A 8 0.21 -14.92 21.25
C ASP A 8 -0.38 -13.96 22.31
N LYS A 9 -0.45 -12.66 22.00
CA LYS A 9 -1.10 -11.65 22.86
C LYS A 9 -2.60 -11.68 22.63
N GLU A 10 -3.32 -12.41 23.47
CA GLU A 10 -4.78 -12.49 23.35
C GLU A 10 -5.46 -11.12 23.51
N GLY A 11 -6.60 -10.98 22.83
CA GLY A 11 -7.35 -9.74 22.72
C GLY A 11 -8.09 -9.66 21.39
N PHE A 12 -8.82 -8.57 21.15
CA PHE A 12 -9.65 -8.43 19.95
C PHE A 12 -8.88 -8.65 18.64
N LEU A 13 -7.66 -8.10 18.54
CA LEU A 13 -6.84 -8.20 17.32
C LEU A 13 -6.19 -9.58 17.10
N ARG A 14 -6.21 -10.46 18.11
CA ARG A 14 -5.65 -11.83 18.06
C ARG A 14 -6.67 -12.91 18.40
N ALA A 15 -7.94 -12.53 18.50
CA ALA A 15 -9.04 -13.48 18.57
C ALA A 15 -9.06 -14.33 17.29
N GLU A 16 -9.57 -15.54 17.40
CA GLU A 16 -9.71 -16.52 16.31
C GLU A 16 -10.20 -15.91 14.99
N ARG A 17 -11.32 -15.16 15.03
CA ARG A 17 -11.90 -14.52 13.84
C ARG A 17 -10.94 -13.53 13.19
N SER A 18 -10.24 -12.72 13.99
CA SER A 18 -9.27 -11.72 13.53
C SER A 18 -8.04 -12.38 12.90
N LEU A 19 -7.56 -13.47 13.48
CA LEU A 19 -6.44 -14.24 12.93
C LEU A 19 -6.83 -14.87 11.59
N ILE A 20 -7.99 -15.52 11.50
CA ILE A 20 -8.47 -16.12 10.25
C ILE A 20 -8.60 -15.07 9.13
N GLN A 21 -9.17 -13.90 9.45
CA GLN A 21 -9.29 -12.81 8.47
C GLN A 21 -7.93 -12.28 8.00
N THR A 22 -6.98 -12.11 8.93
CA THR A 22 -5.63 -11.66 8.62
C THR A 22 -4.88 -12.68 7.76
N ILE A 23 -4.95 -13.97 8.10
CA ILE A 23 -4.38 -15.06 7.29
C ILE A 23 -4.99 -15.07 5.88
N GLY A 24 -6.30 -14.84 5.77
CA GLY A 24 -7.03 -14.79 4.50
C GLY A 24 -6.49 -13.75 3.51
N ARG A 25 -5.81 -12.69 3.98
CA ARG A 25 -5.14 -11.71 3.11
C ARG A 25 -4.07 -12.36 2.23
N ALA A 26 -3.41 -13.41 2.71
CA ALA A 26 -2.40 -14.16 1.96
C ALA A 26 -2.99 -15.10 0.90
N ALA A 27 -4.27 -15.48 1.00
CA ALA A 27 -4.89 -16.52 0.17
C ALA A 27 -5.12 -16.12 -1.30
N ARG A 28 -4.88 -14.84 -1.66
CA ARG A 28 -5.03 -14.34 -3.04
C ARG A 28 -3.81 -14.59 -3.93
N ASN A 29 -2.78 -15.27 -3.42
CA ASN A 29 -1.54 -15.56 -4.13
C ASN A 29 -1.22 -17.06 -4.03
N ALA A 30 -0.74 -17.65 -5.13
CA ALA A 30 -0.40 -19.08 -5.19
C ALA A 30 0.69 -19.48 -4.17
N HIS A 31 1.63 -18.58 -3.87
CA HIS A 31 2.67 -18.74 -2.85
C HIS A 31 2.33 -17.99 -1.55
N GLY A 32 1.05 -17.75 -1.29
CA GLY A 32 0.56 -17.11 -0.09
C GLY A 32 1.01 -17.84 1.18
N LYS A 33 1.71 -17.12 2.07
CA LYS A 33 2.15 -17.61 3.38
C LYS A 33 1.76 -16.63 4.48
N ALA A 34 1.34 -17.16 5.62
CA ALA A 34 1.15 -16.42 6.86
C ALA A 34 2.18 -16.92 7.89
N ILE A 35 2.87 -15.98 8.57
CA ILE A 35 3.83 -16.27 9.65
C ILE A 35 3.31 -15.60 10.90
N LEU A 36 3.09 -16.40 11.95
CA LEU A 36 2.63 -15.94 13.26
C LEU A 36 3.83 -15.98 14.20
N TYR A 37 4.28 -14.81 14.65
CA TYR A 37 5.36 -14.68 15.64
C TYR A 37 4.75 -14.61 17.04
N GLY A 38 5.20 -15.48 17.94
CA GLY A 38 4.77 -15.49 19.33
C GLY A 38 5.54 -16.56 20.11
N ASP A 39 5.57 -16.43 21.43
CA ASP A 39 6.34 -17.33 22.29
C ASP A 39 5.59 -18.65 22.53
N ARG A 40 4.27 -18.62 22.44
CA ARG A 40 3.40 -19.78 22.67
C ARG A 40 2.24 -19.85 21.67
N ILE A 41 1.70 -21.05 21.49
CA ILE A 41 0.47 -21.26 20.70
C ILE A 41 -0.73 -21.08 21.64
N THR A 42 -1.51 -20.02 21.44
CA THR A 42 -2.77 -19.79 22.15
C THR A 42 -3.92 -20.60 21.55
N ASP A 43 -5.04 -20.71 22.26
CA ASP A 43 -6.22 -21.41 21.75
C ASP A 43 -6.80 -20.72 20.51
N SER A 44 -6.78 -19.39 20.48
CA SER A 44 -7.20 -18.61 19.30
C SER A 44 -6.32 -18.89 18.09
N MET A 45 -5.00 -19.01 18.28
CA MET A 45 -4.06 -19.40 17.21
C MET A 45 -4.32 -20.83 16.74
N ARG A 46 -4.48 -21.78 17.67
CA ARG A 46 -4.75 -23.18 17.35
C ARG A 46 -6.01 -23.31 16.49
N ARG A 47 -7.14 -22.76 16.95
CA ARG A 47 -8.40 -22.79 16.20
C ARG A 47 -8.27 -22.15 14.80
N ALA A 48 -7.55 -21.03 14.70
CA ALA A 48 -7.32 -20.36 13.42
C ALA A 48 -6.44 -21.20 12.46
N MET A 49 -5.41 -21.86 12.97
CA MET A 49 -4.54 -22.76 12.18
C MET A 49 -5.32 -24.00 11.73
N ASP A 50 -6.05 -24.65 12.64
CA ASP A 50 -6.86 -25.84 12.35
C ASP A 50 -7.91 -25.55 11.28
N GLU A 51 -8.62 -24.42 11.38
CA GLU A 51 -9.62 -24.02 10.38
C GLU A 51 -8.96 -23.67 9.02
N THR A 52 -7.76 -23.07 9.04
CA THR A 52 -6.99 -22.80 7.82
C THR A 52 -6.57 -24.09 7.12
N GLU A 53 -6.06 -25.05 7.88
CA GLU A 53 -5.63 -26.35 7.37
C GLU A 53 -6.81 -27.18 6.86
N ARG A 54 -7.92 -27.21 7.61
CA ARG A 54 -9.17 -27.86 7.18
C ARG A 54 -9.68 -27.32 5.84
N ARG A 55 -9.61 -26.00 5.62
CA ARG A 55 -9.98 -25.38 4.34
C ARG A 55 -9.00 -25.74 3.23
N ARG A 56 -7.70 -25.65 3.50
CA ARG A 56 -6.64 -25.95 2.53
C ARG A 56 -6.73 -27.39 2.06
N ASN A 57 -6.93 -28.35 2.95
CA ASN A 57 -7.04 -29.77 2.60
C ASN A 57 -8.26 -30.05 1.70
N LYS A 58 -9.39 -29.39 1.96
CA LYS A 58 -10.57 -29.47 1.08
C LYS A 58 -10.29 -28.89 -0.31
N GLN A 59 -9.56 -27.77 -0.38
CA GLN A 59 -9.19 -27.13 -1.65
C GLN A 59 -8.21 -27.99 -2.46
N ILE A 60 -7.20 -28.57 -1.81
CA ILE A 60 -6.24 -29.48 -2.45
C ILE A 60 -6.97 -30.70 -3.02
N ALA A 61 -7.78 -31.37 -2.20
CA ALA A 61 -8.54 -32.54 -2.65
C ALA A 61 -9.51 -32.21 -3.81
N HIS A 62 -10.13 -31.03 -3.79
CA HIS A 62 -10.95 -30.56 -4.91
C HIS A 62 -10.09 -30.34 -6.17
N ASN A 63 -8.95 -29.68 -6.03
CA ASN A 63 -8.06 -29.39 -7.15
C ASN A 63 -7.50 -30.66 -7.79
N GLU A 64 -7.08 -31.64 -6.98
CA GLU A 64 -6.58 -32.94 -7.43
C GLU A 64 -7.65 -33.71 -8.23
N ARG A 65 -8.89 -33.75 -7.72
CA ARG A 65 -10.01 -34.41 -8.40
C ARG A 65 -10.36 -33.79 -9.76
N HIS A 66 -10.12 -32.50 -9.93
CA HIS A 66 -10.49 -31.75 -11.13
C HIS A 66 -9.28 -31.35 -11.99
N GLY A 67 -8.06 -31.75 -11.63
CA GLY A 67 -6.83 -31.36 -12.34
C GLY A 67 -6.55 -29.84 -12.33
N ILE A 68 -7.00 -29.11 -11.31
CA ILE A 68 -6.85 -27.65 -11.25
C ILE A 68 -5.47 -27.30 -10.69
N THR A 69 -4.67 -26.55 -11.46
CA THR A 69 -3.42 -25.97 -10.97
C THR A 69 -3.68 -24.57 -10.40
N PRO A 70 -3.33 -24.29 -9.12
CA PRO A 70 -3.54 -22.98 -8.52
C PRO A 70 -2.77 -21.87 -9.27
N MET A 71 -3.46 -20.81 -9.67
CA MET A 71 -2.87 -19.64 -10.31
C MET A 71 -3.22 -18.37 -9.55
N THR A 72 -2.30 -17.40 -9.53
CA THR A 72 -2.53 -16.10 -8.90
C THR A 72 -3.42 -15.25 -9.78
N VAL A 73 -4.51 -14.71 -9.22
CA VAL A 73 -5.39 -13.79 -9.94
C VAL A 73 -4.77 -12.39 -9.93
N THR A 74 -4.43 -11.87 -11.10
CA THR A 74 -4.01 -10.48 -11.28
C THR A 74 -5.23 -9.63 -11.63
N LYS A 75 -5.61 -8.69 -10.75
CA LYS A 75 -6.63 -7.67 -11.06
C LYS A 75 -5.94 -6.35 -11.32
N SER A 76 -6.36 -5.63 -12.36
CA SER A 76 -6.04 -4.22 -12.50
C SER A 76 -6.63 -3.46 -11.32
N VAL A 77 -5.87 -2.50 -10.79
CA VAL A 77 -6.38 -1.56 -9.80
C VAL A 77 -7.32 -0.64 -10.57
N ALA A 78 -8.63 -0.94 -10.56
CA ALA A 78 -9.62 0.02 -11.03
C ALA A 78 -9.61 1.21 -10.06
N ASP A 79 -9.53 2.42 -10.60
CA ASP A 79 -9.51 3.66 -9.84
C ASP A 79 -10.70 3.73 -8.89
N ILE A 80 -10.41 3.73 -7.58
CA ILE A 80 -11.40 3.90 -6.50
C ILE A 80 -11.88 5.37 -6.41
N MET A 81 -11.44 6.24 -7.33
CA MET A 81 -11.74 7.68 -7.34
C MET A 81 -13.15 8.04 -7.82
N GLU A 82 -13.97 7.10 -8.28
CA GLU A 82 -15.33 7.39 -8.75
C GLU A 82 -16.39 7.43 -7.61
N GLY A 83 -16.02 7.01 -6.39
CA GLY A 83 -16.96 6.82 -5.28
C GLY A 83 -17.12 7.99 -4.29
N ALA A 84 -16.33 9.07 -4.41
CA ALA A 84 -16.32 10.16 -3.43
C ALA A 84 -16.99 11.44 -3.94
N GLN A 85 -18.13 11.32 -4.64
CA GLN A 85 -18.97 12.48 -4.93
C GLN A 85 -20.06 12.59 -3.86
N ALA A 86 -19.79 13.38 -2.82
CA ALA A 86 -20.80 13.75 -1.84
C ALA A 86 -21.92 14.56 -2.54
N PRO A 87 -23.20 14.15 -2.43
CA PRO A 87 -24.30 14.91 -3.01
C PRO A 87 -24.57 16.13 -2.11
N GLY A 88 -24.17 17.33 -2.54
CA GLY A 88 -24.64 18.55 -1.84
C GLY A 88 -23.85 19.85 -1.95
N SER A 89 -22.60 19.88 -2.42
CA SER A 89 -21.83 21.15 -2.43
C SER A 89 -22.14 22.00 -3.67
N ARG A 90 -23.18 22.84 -3.57
CA ARG A 90 -23.41 23.95 -4.51
C ARG A 90 -22.34 25.04 -4.32
N LYS A 91 -21.77 25.45 -5.46
CA LYS A 91 -21.02 26.68 -5.81
C LYS A 91 -20.76 27.71 -4.70
N SER A 92 -19.49 28.14 -4.60
CA SER A 92 -19.17 29.55 -4.37
C SER A 92 -17.93 29.92 -5.16
N GLY A 93 -18.08 30.89 -6.06
CA GLY A 93 -16.99 31.40 -6.86
C GLY A 93 -15.97 32.13 -5.99
N ARG A 94 -14.68 31.88 -6.25
CA ARG A 94 -13.65 32.83 -5.88
C ARG A 94 -12.57 32.84 -6.97
N LYS A 95 -12.55 34.00 -7.64
CA LYS A 95 -11.50 34.57 -8.47
C LYS A 95 -10.26 33.69 -8.67
N ARG A 96 -10.10 33.29 -9.93
CA ARG A 96 -8.84 33.21 -10.66
C ARG A 96 -7.94 34.39 -10.25
N THR A 97 -6.99 34.13 -9.36
CA THR A 97 -5.81 34.97 -9.19
C THR A 97 -4.65 34.08 -9.57
N GLU A 98 -4.15 34.35 -10.77
CA GLU A 98 -2.91 33.86 -11.32
C GLU A 98 -1.78 34.22 -10.34
N GLN A 99 -1.48 33.32 -9.41
CA GLN A 99 -0.14 33.18 -8.91
C GLN A 99 0.49 32.06 -9.71
N LEU A 100 1.02 32.45 -10.87
CA LEU A 100 2.16 31.82 -11.48
C LEU A 100 3.28 31.84 -10.43
N VAL A 101 3.30 30.84 -9.54
CA VAL A 101 4.50 30.50 -8.80
C VAL A 101 5.36 29.76 -9.81
N ALA A 102 6.07 30.54 -10.62
CA ALA A 102 7.28 30.10 -11.27
C ALA A 102 8.32 29.85 -10.16
N GLU A 103 8.13 28.78 -9.39
CA GLU A 103 9.26 28.10 -8.77
C GLU A 103 10.06 27.57 -9.95
N ALA A 104 11.24 28.15 -10.16
CA ALA A 104 12.21 27.65 -11.13
C ALA A 104 12.30 26.12 -11.00
N PRO A 105 12.42 25.36 -12.10
CA PRO A 105 12.59 23.92 -12.01
C PRO A 105 13.87 23.67 -11.21
N GLY A 106 13.70 23.39 -9.93
CA GLY A 106 14.79 23.03 -9.05
C GLY A 106 15.22 21.66 -9.51
N ASP A 107 16.18 21.61 -10.44
CA ASP A 107 17.01 20.44 -10.58
C ASP A 107 17.52 20.13 -9.18
N TYR A 108 17.04 19.01 -8.62
CA TYR A 108 17.55 18.46 -7.38
C TYR A 108 18.99 18.00 -7.65
N THR A 109 19.92 18.94 -7.77
CA THR A 109 21.34 18.67 -8.00
C THR A 109 21.88 17.91 -6.80
N ARG A 110 22.90 17.06 -7.03
CA ARG A 110 23.55 16.26 -5.97
C ARG A 110 23.99 17.10 -4.76
N GLU A 111 24.26 18.37 -4.98
CA GLU A 111 24.68 19.35 -3.97
C GLU A 111 23.52 19.75 -3.04
N ALA A 112 22.33 20.05 -3.57
CA ALA A 112 21.14 20.35 -2.79
C ALA A 112 20.64 19.11 -2.00
N LEU A 113 20.79 17.92 -2.60
CA LEU A 113 20.44 16.63 -1.99
C LEU A 113 21.40 16.20 -0.86
N SER A 114 22.62 16.72 -0.85
CA SER A 114 23.63 16.39 0.18
C SER A 114 23.46 17.21 1.46
N GLN A 115 22.72 18.32 1.43
CA GLN A 115 22.51 19.20 2.58
C GLN A 115 21.18 18.94 3.33
N MET A 116 20.32 18.07 2.80
CA MET A 116 19.04 17.76 3.42
C MET A 116 19.14 16.61 4.43
N ASN A 117 18.60 16.83 5.63
CA ASN A 117 18.46 15.79 6.64
C ASN A 117 17.25 14.89 6.34
N ALA A 118 17.26 13.63 6.81
CA ALA A 118 16.18 12.65 6.63
C ALA A 118 14.74 13.20 6.82
N PRO A 119 14.41 13.96 7.89
CA PRO A 119 13.06 14.52 8.05
C PRO A 119 12.69 15.61 7.04
N GLN A 120 13.68 16.35 6.50
CA GLN A 120 13.44 17.36 5.46
C GLN A 120 13.15 16.66 4.12
N LEU A 121 13.89 15.59 3.80
CA LEU A 121 13.65 14.75 2.63
C LEU A 121 12.25 14.13 2.64
N THR A 122 11.79 13.58 3.77
CA THR A 122 10.43 13.01 3.87
C THR A 122 9.34 14.05 3.60
N LYS A 123 9.52 15.28 4.08
CA LYS A 123 8.56 16.38 3.86
C LYS A 123 8.50 16.82 2.40
N GLU A 124 9.66 16.93 1.74
CA GLU A 124 9.71 17.29 0.32
C GLU A 124 9.18 16.18 -0.59
N ILE A 125 9.43 14.91 -0.25
CA ILE A 125 8.82 13.76 -0.95
C ILE A 125 7.29 13.83 -0.90
N GLY A 126 6.70 14.11 0.28
CA GLY A 126 5.25 14.23 0.41
C GLY A 126 4.66 15.34 -0.46
N LYS A 127 5.28 16.53 -0.47
CA LYS A 127 4.83 17.65 -1.32
C LYS A 127 4.91 17.32 -2.81
N LEU A 128 5.98 16.65 -3.24
CA LEU A 128 6.15 16.22 -4.63
C LEU A 128 5.13 15.15 -5.02
N GLU A 129 4.82 14.22 -4.11
CA GLU A 129 3.82 13.17 -4.32
C GLU A 129 2.44 13.80 -4.52
N ASP A 130 2.06 14.78 -3.69
CA ASP A 130 0.82 15.53 -3.83
C ASP A 130 0.74 16.27 -5.17
N ARG A 131 1.80 17.01 -5.55
CA ARG A 131 1.87 17.72 -6.84
C ARG A 131 1.82 16.76 -8.04
N MET A 132 2.47 15.59 -7.94
CA MET A 132 2.45 14.56 -8.98
C MET A 132 1.03 14.00 -9.15
N HIS A 133 0.33 13.74 -8.06
CA HIS A 133 -1.05 13.27 -8.08
C HIS A 133 -2.02 14.32 -8.62
N GLU A 134 -1.84 15.59 -8.27
CA GLU A 134 -2.61 16.70 -8.82
C GLU A 134 -2.40 16.84 -10.34
N ALA A 135 -1.16 16.80 -10.81
CA ALA A 135 -0.84 16.81 -12.25
C ALA A 135 -1.47 15.62 -12.99
N ALA A 136 -1.46 14.42 -12.39
CA ALA A 136 -2.10 13.24 -12.95
C ALA A 136 -3.64 13.38 -13.02
N GLN A 137 -4.27 13.98 -12.00
CA GLN A 137 -5.70 14.28 -11.99
C GLN A 137 -6.08 15.30 -13.07
N ASN A 138 -5.20 16.28 -13.32
CA ASN A 138 -5.38 17.29 -14.35
C ASN A 138 -5.02 16.80 -15.77
N LEU A 139 -4.70 15.51 -15.94
CA LEU A 139 -4.28 14.88 -17.20
C LEU A 139 -2.96 15.44 -17.76
N GLU A 140 -2.14 16.08 -16.92
CA GLU A 140 -0.84 16.64 -17.25
C GLU A 140 0.27 15.58 -17.11
N PHE A 141 0.17 14.51 -17.90
CA PHE A 141 1.01 13.32 -17.74
C PHE A 141 2.51 13.58 -17.89
N GLU A 142 2.91 14.55 -18.70
CA GLU A 142 4.32 14.93 -18.84
C GLU A 142 4.87 15.57 -17.56
N GLN A 143 4.06 16.39 -16.89
CA GLN A 143 4.44 17.01 -15.62
C GLN A 143 4.46 15.96 -14.50
N ALA A 144 3.45 15.09 -14.46
CA ALA A 144 3.42 13.97 -13.52
C ALA A 144 4.62 13.03 -13.70
N ALA A 145 5.05 12.76 -14.94
CA ALA A 145 6.23 11.94 -15.22
C ALA A 145 7.52 12.60 -14.71
N LYS A 146 7.71 13.90 -14.95
CA LYS A 146 8.87 14.64 -14.43
C LYS A 146 8.92 14.63 -12.91
N LEU A 147 7.78 14.87 -12.25
CA LEU A 147 7.68 14.85 -10.79
C LEU A 147 7.96 13.45 -10.22
N ARG A 148 7.49 12.39 -10.88
CA ARG A 148 7.79 10.99 -10.52
C ARG A 148 9.29 10.71 -10.54
N ASP A 149 9.99 11.13 -11.59
CA ASP A 149 11.41 10.87 -11.76
C ASP A 149 12.25 11.63 -10.71
N GLN A 150 11.84 12.86 -10.36
CA GLN A 150 12.42 13.62 -9.24
C GLN A 150 12.16 12.94 -7.88
N LEU A 151 10.93 12.50 -7.65
CA LEU A 151 10.51 11.81 -6.43
C LEU A 151 11.28 10.49 -6.24
N GLN A 152 11.54 9.75 -7.32
CA GLN A 152 12.37 8.54 -7.28
C GLN A 152 13.81 8.85 -6.86
N THR A 153 14.38 9.95 -7.34
CA THR A 153 15.72 10.41 -6.94
C THR A 153 15.79 10.72 -5.44
N LEU A 154 14.77 11.39 -4.88
CA LEU A 154 14.70 11.67 -3.45
C LEU A 154 14.49 10.42 -2.60
N LYS A 155 13.66 9.48 -3.04
CA LYS A 155 13.43 8.21 -2.33
C LYS A 155 14.71 7.36 -2.26
N VAL A 156 15.50 7.32 -3.34
CA VAL A 156 16.81 6.65 -3.33
C VAL A 156 17.76 7.31 -2.34
N ARG A 157 17.82 8.65 -2.31
CA ARG A 157 18.68 9.37 -1.36
C ARG A 157 18.29 9.16 0.09
N LEU A 158 16.99 9.09 0.39
CA LEU A 158 16.51 8.80 1.75
C LEU A 158 16.94 7.40 2.20
N LEU A 159 16.96 6.41 1.30
CA LEU A 159 17.44 5.06 1.57
C LEU A 159 18.96 4.99 1.78
N GLU A 160 19.75 5.88 1.17
CA GLU A 160 21.20 5.96 1.41
C GLU A 160 21.57 6.60 2.76
N LEU A 161 20.64 7.37 3.35
CA LEU A 161 20.85 8.10 4.61
C LEU A 161 20.35 7.33 5.85
N GLY A 162 19.63 6.22 5.67
CA GLY A 162 19.10 5.35 6.73
C GLY A 162 19.76 3.99 6.73
#